data_AF-A0A972JMX6-F1
#
_entry.id   AF-A0A972JMX6-F1
#
_cell.length_a   1.000
_cell.length_b   1.000
_cell.length_c   1.000
_cell.angle_alpha   90.00
_cell.angle_beta   90.00
_cell.angle_gamma   90.00
#
_symmetry.space_group_name_H-M   'P 1'
#
loop_
_entity.id
_entity.type
_entity.pdbx_description
1 polymer ?
#
loop_
_entity_poly.entity_id
_entity_poly.type
_entity_poly.pdbx_seq_one_letter_code
_entity_poly.pdbx_strand_id
1 'polypeptide(L)'
;MALKDVAVLLVEDDPVFRQVVASFLCSRGASVCEAADGEQGLSKFSQQRFDVVLADLSMPVMGGLDMLKAMSGLDARVPSIVISGNNVMADVVEALRLGASDYLVKPIPDLYIIEQAINQCLAEVTHTDPVLSQLEELSYQELNDNLALLEQNAQAAKSVQQQLFPASNISYPHAKIDYSLFKDNDISAYFIDSTMVGSEHLILYMAHFHPEDNRAAFGCVLLRSFVNQKLKLFRNGLSKTIIEPFNMLSYLNERMVKSGLDIYVDIIYISIELTKFRAGIAQAGQGLRCYLRNNEGLSPLALPESLQLGILDWGKPSIQFRTLMPGEQLCIATHDPLHKRLLLQNQFKGLVYDVNIPAGGFIQLRL
;
A
#
# COMPACT_ATOMS: atom_id res chain seq x y z
N MET A 1 13.91 -13.09 -27.36
CA MET A 1 14.02 -13.73 -26.03
C MET A 1 13.30 -12.81 -25.07
N ALA A 2 12.39 -13.33 -24.26
CA ALA A 2 11.43 -12.52 -23.51
C ALA A 2 12.09 -11.68 -22.40
N LEU A 3 13.24 -12.11 -21.87
CA LEU A 3 13.97 -11.42 -20.80
C LEU A 3 15.35 -10.93 -21.25
N LYS A 4 15.49 -10.57 -22.52
CA LYS A 4 16.79 -10.15 -23.09
C LYS A 4 17.29 -8.89 -22.38
N ASP A 5 18.56 -8.89 -22.00
CA ASP A 5 19.26 -7.78 -21.33
C ASP A 5 18.74 -7.46 -19.91
N VAL A 6 17.96 -8.37 -19.30
CA VAL A 6 17.50 -8.25 -17.91
C VAL A 6 18.51 -8.91 -16.96
N ALA A 7 19.02 -8.17 -15.98
CA ALA A 7 19.86 -8.66 -14.90
C ALA A 7 19.02 -9.04 -13.67
N VAL A 8 18.98 -10.34 -13.34
CA VAL A 8 18.19 -10.90 -12.25
C VAL A 8 19.12 -11.31 -11.10
N LEU A 9 18.83 -10.85 -9.89
CA LEU A 9 19.40 -11.45 -8.68
C LEU A 9 18.42 -12.51 -8.17
N LEU A 10 18.83 -13.78 -8.17
CA LEU A 10 18.05 -14.90 -7.63
C LEU A 10 18.63 -15.33 -6.28
N VAL A 11 17.88 -15.13 -5.20
CA VAL A 11 18.26 -15.51 -3.84
C VAL A 11 17.32 -16.62 -3.35
N GLU A 12 17.86 -17.81 -3.22
CA GLU A 12 17.09 -19.04 -2.95
C GLU A 12 18.00 -20.01 -2.20
N ASP A 13 17.56 -20.62 -1.11
CA ASP A 13 18.41 -21.53 -0.33
C ASP A 13 18.40 -22.95 -0.88
N ASP A 14 17.28 -23.43 -1.44
CA ASP A 14 17.20 -24.74 -2.10
C ASP A 14 18.05 -24.75 -3.39
N PRO A 15 19.18 -25.50 -3.42
CA PRO A 15 20.05 -25.53 -4.58
C PRO A 15 19.39 -26.12 -5.82
N VAL A 16 18.42 -27.03 -5.66
CA VAL A 16 17.72 -27.66 -6.78
C VAL A 16 16.78 -26.66 -7.41
N PHE A 17 15.93 -26.02 -6.61
CA PHE A 17 14.98 -25.03 -7.10
C PHE A 17 15.71 -23.80 -7.69
N ARG A 18 16.77 -23.32 -7.03
CA ARG A 18 17.62 -22.23 -7.52
C ARG A 18 18.19 -22.53 -8.91
N GLN A 19 18.77 -23.71 -9.09
CA GLN A 19 19.35 -24.15 -10.37
C GLN A 19 18.29 -24.24 -11.48
N VAL A 20 17.10 -24.76 -11.15
CA VAL A 20 15.97 -24.90 -12.09
C VAL A 20 15.49 -23.52 -12.56
N VAL A 21 15.24 -22.59 -11.62
CA VAL A 21 14.81 -21.23 -11.94
C VAL A 21 15.88 -20.47 -12.72
N ALA A 22 17.15 -20.54 -12.29
CA ALA A 22 18.26 -19.89 -12.97
C ALA A 22 18.41 -20.39 -14.42
N SER A 23 18.38 -21.71 -14.62
CA SER A 23 18.49 -22.31 -15.96
C SER A 23 17.34 -21.90 -16.87
N PHE A 24 16.12 -21.86 -16.32
CA PHE A 24 14.94 -21.39 -17.05
C PHE A 24 15.11 -19.92 -17.47
N LEU A 25 15.40 -19.00 -16.55
CA LEU A 25 15.54 -17.57 -16.85
C LEU A 25 16.69 -17.27 -17.82
N CYS A 26 17.82 -17.96 -17.69
CA CYS A 26 18.93 -17.89 -18.66
C CYS A 26 18.48 -18.34 -20.05
N SER A 27 17.66 -19.40 -20.16
CA SER A 27 17.09 -19.84 -21.45
C SER A 27 16.12 -18.82 -22.07
N ARG A 28 15.57 -17.90 -21.27
CA ARG A 28 14.72 -16.79 -21.71
C ARG A 28 15.50 -15.53 -22.06
N GLY A 29 16.83 -15.53 -21.86
CA GLY A 29 17.75 -14.46 -22.24
C GLY A 29 18.19 -13.53 -21.10
N ALA A 30 17.81 -13.82 -19.86
CA ALA A 30 18.22 -13.05 -18.69
C ALA A 30 19.67 -13.37 -18.27
N SER A 31 20.34 -12.40 -17.65
CA SER A 31 21.60 -12.61 -16.92
C SER A 31 21.28 -12.85 -15.45
N VAL A 32 21.39 -14.10 -14.99
CA VAL A 32 21.04 -14.47 -13.61
C VAL A 32 22.29 -14.51 -12.73
N CYS A 33 22.26 -13.80 -11.60
CA CYS A 33 23.22 -13.93 -10.53
C CYS A 33 22.57 -14.65 -9.35
N GLU A 34 23.09 -15.82 -8.99
CA GLU A 34 22.52 -16.67 -7.93
C GLU A 34 23.12 -16.37 -6.56
N ALA A 35 22.33 -16.42 -5.49
CA ALA A 35 22.77 -16.35 -4.10
C ALA A 35 22.04 -17.42 -3.28
N ALA A 36 22.72 -18.00 -2.30
CA ALA A 36 22.19 -19.10 -1.50
C ALA A 36 21.52 -18.65 -0.18
N ASP A 37 21.67 -17.38 0.19
CA ASP A 37 21.12 -16.80 1.41
C ASP A 37 21.06 -15.26 1.30
N GLY A 38 20.43 -14.62 2.29
CA GLY A 38 20.23 -13.18 2.31
C GLY A 38 21.51 -12.35 2.42
N GLU A 39 22.57 -12.84 3.08
CA GLU A 39 23.83 -12.10 3.20
C GLU A 39 24.56 -12.08 1.86
N GLN A 40 24.61 -13.23 1.18
CA GLN A 40 25.16 -13.33 -0.17
C GLN A 40 24.36 -12.48 -1.16
N GLY A 41 23.03 -12.50 -1.07
CA GLY A 41 22.14 -11.69 -1.88
C GLY A 41 22.42 -10.20 -1.70
N LEU A 42 22.46 -9.73 -0.44
CA LEU A 42 22.74 -8.33 -0.10
C LEU A 42 24.14 -7.89 -0.53
N SER A 43 25.16 -8.72 -0.30
CA SER A 43 26.53 -8.46 -0.73
C SER A 43 26.59 -8.28 -2.25
N LYS A 44 25.97 -9.17 -3.02
CA LYS A 44 25.95 -9.08 -4.49
C LYS A 44 25.18 -7.86 -4.97
N PHE A 45 24.05 -7.55 -4.36
CA PHE A 45 23.26 -6.36 -4.68
C PHE A 45 24.02 -5.05 -4.44
N SER A 46 24.92 -5.01 -3.44
CA SER A 46 25.76 -3.84 -3.21
C SER A 46 26.89 -3.67 -4.24
N GLN A 47 27.27 -4.73 -4.97
CA GLN A 47 28.42 -4.76 -5.86
C GLN A 47 28.07 -4.57 -7.34
N GLN A 48 26.85 -4.93 -7.74
CA GLN A 48 26.40 -4.87 -9.14
C GLN A 48 24.96 -4.36 -9.24
N ARG A 49 24.56 -3.95 -10.44
CA ARG A 49 23.20 -3.48 -10.72
C ARG A 49 22.33 -4.63 -11.18
N PHE A 50 21.09 -4.63 -10.70
CA PHE A 50 20.06 -5.59 -11.07
C PHE A 50 18.80 -4.85 -11.47
N ASP A 51 18.05 -5.44 -12.38
CA ASP A 51 16.74 -4.93 -12.82
C ASP A 51 15.62 -5.48 -11.97
N VAL A 52 15.80 -6.68 -11.39
CA VAL A 52 14.82 -7.31 -10.49
C VAL A 52 15.52 -8.26 -9.51
N VAL A 53 14.97 -8.36 -8.30
CA VAL A 53 15.37 -9.35 -7.29
C VAL A 53 14.26 -10.39 -7.15
N LEU A 54 14.62 -11.67 -7.25
CA LEU A 54 13.78 -12.80 -6.84
C LEU A 54 14.32 -13.33 -5.52
N ALA A 55 13.49 -13.39 -4.48
CA ALA A 55 13.94 -13.77 -3.15
C ALA A 55 12.98 -14.75 -2.48
N ASP A 56 13.52 -15.85 -1.94
CA ASP A 56 12.83 -16.57 -0.86
C ASP A 56 12.84 -15.74 0.43
N LEU A 57 11.81 -15.90 1.26
CA LEU A 57 11.75 -15.33 2.60
C LEU A 57 12.40 -16.23 3.65
N SER A 58 12.28 -17.55 3.49
CA SER A 58 12.69 -18.53 4.48
C SER A 58 14.07 -19.09 4.14
N MET A 59 15.11 -18.33 4.47
CA MET A 59 16.51 -18.70 4.18
C MET A 59 17.35 -18.76 5.46
N PRO A 60 18.38 -19.63 5.51
CA PRO A 60 19.34 -19.66 6.61
C PRO A 60 20.21 -18.40 6.64
N VAL A 61 20.88 -18.17 7.78
CA VAL A 61 21.79 -17.02 8.04
C VAL A 61 21.06 -15.67 8.10
N MET A 62 20.60 -15.15 6.96
CA MET A 62 19.82 -13.93 6.85
C MET A 62 18.55 -14.22 6.05
N GLY A 63 17.39 -13.99 6.67
CA GLY A 63 16.10 -14.18 6.03
C GLY A 63 15.83 -13.16 4.92
N GLY A 64 14.95 -13.53 3.97
CA GLY A 64 14.63 -12.68 2.83
C GLY A 64 14.00 -11.34 3.21
N LEU A 65 13.19 -11.30 4.27
CA LEU A 65 12.58 -10.05 4.76
C LEU A 65 13.62 -9.03 5.23
N ASP A 66 14.62 -9.47 6.00
CA ASP A 66 15.69 -8.60 6.49
C ASP A 66 16.62 -8.16 5.36
N MET A 67 16.85 -9.06 4.39
CA MET A 67 17.57 -8.74 3.16
C MET A 67 16.84 -7.65 2.36
N LEU A 68 15.54 -7.81 2.12
CA LEU A 68 14.72 -6.84 1.39
C LEU A 68 14.66 -5.48 2.10
N LYS A 69 14.54 -5.46 3.44
CA LYS A 69 14.67 -4.24 4.26
C LYS A 69 15.99 -3.53 3.98
N ALA A 70 17.11 -4.26 4.06
CA ALA A 70 18.44 -3.69 3.85
C ALA A 70 18.64 -3.20 2.41
N MET A 71 18.19 -3.96 1.42
CA MET A 71 18.24 -3.58 0.00
C MET A 71 17.43 -2.32 -0.28
N SER A 72 16.23 -2.19 0.32
CA SER A 72 15.40 -0.99 0.17
C SER A 72 16.08 0.28 0.69
N GLY A 73 16.93 0.16 1.72
CA GLY A 73 17.76 1.26 2.22
C GLY A 73 18.92 1.64 1.31
N LEU A 74 19.39 0.72 0.46
CA LEU A 74 20.47 0.95 -0.51
C LEU A 74 19.94 1.49 -1.85
N ASP A 75 18.95 0.81 -2.43
CA ASP A 75 18.30 1.24 -3.66
C ASP A 75 16.85 0.72 -3.75
N ALA A 76 15.92 1.55 -3.30
CA ALA A 76 14.48 1.26 -3.33
C ALA A 76 13.87 1.21 -4.74
N ARG A 77 14.65 1.42 -5.82
CA ARG A 77 14.15 1.40 -7.21
C ARG A 77 14.17 0.02 -7.83
N VAL A 78 15.04 -0.88 -7.36
CA VAL A 78 15.08 -2.25 -7.88
C VAL A 78 13.91 -3.00 -7.26
N PRO A 79 12.94 -3.43 -8.07
CA PRO A 79 11.80 -4.14 -7.53
C PRO A 79 12.16 -5.56 -7.11
N SER A 80 11.43 -6.07 -6.12
CA SER A 80 11.62 -7.41 -5.59
C SER A 80 10.34 -8.24 -5.72
N ILE A 81 10.47 -9.44 -6.26
CA ILE A 81 9.41 -10.46 -6.29
C ILE A 81 9.78 -11.50 -5.25
N VAL A 82 8.83 -11.80 -4.37
CA VAL A 82 9.03 -12.78 -3.32
C VAL A 82 8.54 -14.14 -3.77
N ILE A 83 9.28 -15.22 -3.49
CA ILE A 83 8.90 -16.60 -3.79
C ILE A 83 9.02 -17.44 -2.53
N SER A 84 7.93 -17.76 -1.85
CA SER A 84 7.99 -18.46 -0.56
C SER A 84 7.18 -19.75 -0.56
N GLY A 85 7.75 -20.81 0.03
CA GLY A 85 7.03 -22.05 0.33
C GLY A 85 6.34 -22.08 1.69
N ASN A 86 6.64 -21.09 2.54
CA ASN A 86 5.96 -20.95 3.82
C ASN A 86 4.67 -20.16 3.61
N ASN A 87 3.54 -20.82 3.88
CA ASN A 87 2.21 -20.20 3.88
C ASN A 87 1.95 -19.38 5.16
N VAL A 88 3.02 -18.84 5.75
CA VAL A 88 2.97 -18.07 7.00
C VAL A 88 2.59 -16.64 6.65
N MET A 89 1.35 -16.30 6.98
CA MET A 89 0.72 -15.01 6.65
C MET A 89 1.50 -13.77 7.10
N ALA A 90 2.27 -13.85 8.18
CA ALA A 90 3.10 -12.74 8.64
C ALA A 90 4.16 -12.34 7.59
N ASP A 91 4.68 -13.32 6.85
CA ASP A 91 5.77 -13.12 5.91
C ASP A 91 5.29 -12.45 4.61
N VAL A 92 4.09 -12.82 4.13
CA VAL A 92 3.40 -12.17 3.00
C VAL A 92 3.17 -10.68 3.29
N VAL A 93 2.64 -10.39 4.48
CA VAL A 93 2.28 -9.02 4.88
C VAL A 93 3.51 -8.16 5.08
N GLU A 94 4.56 -8.70 5.68
CA GLU A 94 5.81 -7.96 5.84
C GLU A 94 6.49 -7.73 4.49
N ALA A 95 6.46 -8.68 3.56
CA ALA A 95 6.94 -8.47 2.19
C ALA A 95 6.18 -7.35 1.46
N LEU A 96 4.85 -7.34 1.55
CA LEU A 96 4.02 -6.26 0.99
C LEU A 96 4.30 -4.91 1.67
N ARG A 97 4.53 -4.89 2.99
CA ARG A 97 4.90 -3.67 3.75
C ARG A 97 6.23 -3.09 3.27
N LEU A 98 7.17 -3.94 2.86
CA LEU A 98 8.48 -3.54 2.34
C LEU A 98 8.44 -3.12 0.87
N GLY A 99 7.28 -3.23 0.22
CA GLY A 99 7.07 -2.78 -1.15
C GLY A 99 7.45 -3.81 -2.20
N ALA A 100 7.44 -5.11 -1.87
CA ALA A 100 7.55 -6.17 -2.87
C ALA A 100 6.58 -5.91 -4.04
N SER A 101 7.04 -6.15 -5.26
CA SER A 101 6.26 -5.97 -6.49
C SER A 101 5.32 -7.13 -6.74
N ASP A 102 5.70 -8.32 -6.29
CA ASP A 102 4.84 -9.49 -6.40
C ASP A 102 5.21 -10.53 -5.33
N TYR A 103 4.32 -11.49 -5.12
CA TYR A 103 4.48 -12.59 -4.18
C TYR A 103 3.96 -13.90 -4.79
N LEU A 104 4.87 -14.86 -4.98
CA LEU A 104 4.59 -16.18 -5.52
C LEU A 104 4.70 -17.25 -4.43
N VAL A 105 3.78 -18.21 -4.45
CA VAL A 105 3.72 -19.32 -3.48
C VAL A 105 4.30 -20.59 -4.10
N LYS A 106 5.22 -21.25 -3.40
CA LYS A 106 5.70 -22.59 -3.78
C LYS A 106 4.68 -23.67 -3.33
N PRO A 107 4.54 -24.80 -4.07
CA PRO A 107 5.26 -25.15 -5.27
C PRO A 107 4.75 -24.36 -6.49
N ILE A 108 5.68 -23.82 -7.28
CA ILE A 108 5.34 -23.14 -8.54
C ILE A 108 5.07 -24.21 -9.59
N PRO A 109 3.83 -24.33 -10.11
CA PRO A 109 3.47 -25.40 -11.04
C PRO A 109 4.06 -25.19 -12.44
N ASP A 110 4.30 -23.93 -12.82
CA ASP A 110 4.89 -23.55 -14.10
C ASP A 110 5.88 -22.38 -13.91
N LEU A 111 7.14 -22.55 -14.34
CA LEU A 111 8.17 -21.53 -14.23
C LEU A 111 7.88 -20.30 -15.09
N TYR A 112 6.97 -20.40 -16.07
CA TYR A 112 6.51 -19.26 -16.85
C TYR A 112 5.85 -18.17 -15.98
N ILE A 113 5.29 -18.54 -14.83
CA ILE A 113 4.74 -17.60 -13.84
C ILE A 113 5.85 -16.64 -13.34
N ILE A 114 7.06 -17.15 -13.09
CA ILE A 114 8.20 -16.32 -12.67
C ILE A 114 8.60 -15.34 -13.78
N GLU A 115 8.65 -15.81 -15.02
CA GLU A 115 8.92 -14.93 -16.18
C GLU A 115 7.86 -13.83 -16.30
N GLN A 116 6.58 -14.17 -16.11
CA GLN A 116 5.49 -13.20 -16.17
C GLN A 116 5.60 -12.15 -15.06
N ALA A 117 5.85 -12.59 -13.81
CA ALA A 117 6.06 -11.68 -12.68
C ALA A 117 7.23 -10.71 -12.96
N ILE A 118 8.36 -11.21 -13.47
CA ILE A 118 9.51 -10.36 -13.86
C ILE A 118 9.09 -9.36 -14.95
N ASN A 119 8.44 -9.82 -16.01
CA ASN A 119 8.03 -8.96 -17.11
C ASN A 119 7.06 -7.87 -16.66
N GLN A 120 6.08 -8.18 -15.81
CA GLN A 120 5.13 -7.21 -15.28
C GLN A 120 5.84 -6.17 -14.41
N CYS A 121 6.72 -6.65 -13.55
CA CYS A 121 7.55 -5.84 -12.68
C CYS A 121 8.47 -4.86 -13.44
N LEU A 122 8.94 -5.24 -14.63
CA LEU A 122 9.80 -4.42 -15.48
C LEU A 122 9.00 -3.58 -16.51
N ALA A 123 7.85 -4.07 -16.98
CA ALA A 123 6.97 -3.38 -17.93
C ALA A 123 6.28 -2.17 -17.28
N GLU A 124 6.09 -2.18 -15.96
CA GLU A 124 5.71 -1.01 -15.19
C GLU A 124 6.70 0.17 -15.32
N VAL A 125 7.85 0.02 -16.00
CA VAL A 125 8.85 1.07 -16.27
C VAL A 125 8.68 1.75 -17.65
N THR A 126 7.89 1.19 -18.58
CA THR A 126 7.73 1.71 -19.96
C THR A 126 6.26 1.77 -20.37
N HIS A 127 5.74 2.98 -20.57
CA HIS A 127 4.31 3.26 -20.74
C HIS A 127 3.56 2.64 -21.95
N THR A 128 2.27 2.36 -21.70
CA THR A 128 1.10 2.27 -22.62
C THR A 128 1.12 1.14 -23.65
N ASP A 129 0.68 -0.05 -23.24
CA ASP A 129 0.24 -1.09 -24.18
C ASP A 129 -1.10 -1.67 -23.71
N PRO A 130 -2.17 -1.72 -24.55
CA PRO A 130 -3.48 -2.27 -24.17
C PRO A 130 -3.46 -3.75 -23.74
N VAL A 131 -2.38 -4.50 -24.04
CA VAL A 131 -2.17 -5.86 -23.54
C VAL A 131 -1.90 -5.90 -22.03
N LEU A 132 -1.29 -4.84 -21.46
CA LEU A 132 -1.08 -4.74 -20.02
C LEU A 132 -2.39 -4.63 -19.25
N SER A 133 -3.45 -4.05 -19.81
CA SER A 133 -4.76 -3.98 -19.15
C SER A 133 -5.34 -5.37 -18.88
N GLN A 134 -5.14 -6.32 -19.80
CA GLN A 134 -5.59 -7.71 -19.67
C GLN A 134 -4.67 -8.52 -18.73
N LEU A 135 -3.38 -8.21 -18.68
CA LEU A 135 -2.42 -8.89 -17.80
C LEU A 135 -2.49 -8.38 -16.35
N GLU A 136 -2.72 -7.08 -16.17
CA GLU A 136 -3.11 -6.51 -14.88
C GLU A 136 -4.34 -7.24 -14.34
N GLU A 137 -5.40 -7.39 -15.15
CA GLU A 137 -6.64 -8.10 -14.75
C GLU A 137 -6.40 -9.55 -14.28
N LEU A 138 -5.43 -10.27 -14.87
CA LEU A 138 -5.07 -11.64 -14.47
C LEU A 138 -4.29 -11.70 -13.14
N SER A 139 -3.32 -10.80 -12.93
CA SER A 139 -2.61 -10.67 -11.64
C SER A 139 -3.53 -10.20 -10.52
N TYR A 140 -4.53 -9.36 -10.83
CA TYR A 140 -5.58 -8.99 -9.88
C TYR A 140 -6.54 -10.14 -9.59
N GLN A 141 -6.84 -11.00 -10.55
CA GLN A 141 -7.60 -12.22 -10.29
C GLN A 141 -6.85 -13.14 -9.33
N GLU A 142 -5.54 -13.35 -9.54
CA GLU A 142 -4.72 -14.16 -8.63
C GLU A 142 -4.60 -13.53 -7.23
N LEU A 143 -4.43 -12.21 -7.13
CA LEU A 143 -4.46 -11.51 -5.85
C LEU A 143 -5.84 -11.67 -5.18
N ASN A 144 -6.93 -11.45 -5.91
CA ASN A 144 -8.30 -11.58 -5.38
C ASN A 144 -8.62 -13.01 -4.97
N ASP A 145 -8.17 -14.03 -5.72
CA ASP A 145 -8.36 -15.43 -5.40
C ASP A 145 -7.58 -15.81 -4.12
N ASN A 146 -6.35 -15.32 -3.99
CA ASN A 146 -5.57 -15.48 -2.76
C ASN A 146 -6.23 -14.75 -1.58
N LEU A 147 -6.81 -13.56 -1.80
CA LEU A 147 -7.55 -12.82 -0.76
C LEU A 147 -8.90 -13.47 -0.41
N ALA A 148 -9.58 -14.12 -1.36
CA ALA A 148 -10.82 -14.87 -1.11
C ALA A 148 -10.57 -16.10 -0.22
N LEU A 149 -9.40 -16.72 -0.35
CA LEU A 149 -8.93 -17.75 0.60
C LEU A 149 -8.71 -17.19 2.01
N LEU A 150 -8.37 -15.91 2.15
CA LEU A 150 -8.23 -15.25 3.44
C LEU A 150 -9.57 -14.86 4.07
N GLU A 151 -10.62 -14.57 3.28
CA GLU A 151 -11.97 -14.32 3.79
C GLU A 151 -12.49 -15.47 4.64
N GLN A 152 -12.10 -16.70 4.28
CA GLN A 152 -12.46 -17.91 5.01
C GLN A 152 -11.74 -18.04 6.36
N ASN A 153 -10.71 -17.23 6.63
CA ASN A 153 -9.90 -17.29 7.83
C ASN A 153 -9.87 -15.95 8.58
N ALA A 154 -10.86 -15.75 9.46
CA ALA A 154 -10.99 -14.54 10.29
C ALA A 154 -9.72 -14.21 11.10
N GLN A 155 -8.99 -15.23 11.56
CA GLN A 155 -7.76 -15.03 12.33
C GLN A 155 -6.61 -14.50 11.47
N ALA A 156 -6.53 -14.94 10.21
CA ALA A 156 -5.57 -14.41 9.23
C ALA A 156 -5.89 -12.95 8.90
N ALA A 157 -7.16 -12.63 8.60
CA ALA A 157 -7.63 -11.27 8.33
C ALA A 157 -7.27 -10.29 9.46
N LYS A 158 -7.53 -10.68 10.71
CA LYS A 158 -7.17 -9.92 11.91
C LYS A 158 -5.67 -9.66 12.01
N SER A 159 -4.86 -10.70 11.81
CA SER A 159 -3.39 -10.62 11.94
C SER A 159 -2.79 -9.71 10.88
N VAL A 160 -3.25 -9.84 9.63
CA VAL A 160 -2.85 -8.98 8.50
C VAL A 160 -3.15 -7.53 8.83
N GLN A 161 -4.39 -7.23 9.24
CA GLN A 161 -4.80 -5.85 9.46
C GLN A 161 -3.99 -5.17 10.58
N GLN A 162 -3.71 -5.88 11.68
CA GLN A 162 -2.93 -5.34 12.80
C GLN A 162 -1.52 -4.89 12.38
N GLN A 163 -0.90 -5.60 11.44
CA GLN A 163 0.44 -5.27 10.93
C GLN A 163 0.43 -4.10 9.93
N LEU A 164 -0.74 -3.73 9.38
CA LEU A 164 -0.85 -2.63 8.43
C LEU A 164 -0.86 -1.26 9.10
N PHE A 165 -1.37 -1.15 10.33
CA PHE A 165 -1.53 0.14 11.00
C PHE A 165 -0.18 0.76 11.37
N PRO A 166 0.01 2.07 11.10
CA PRO A 166 1.23 2.76 11.48
C PRO A 166 1.30 3.00 13.00
N ALA A 167 2.45 3.47 13.47
CA ALA A 167 2.58 3.95 14.84
C ALA A 167 1.65 5.16 15.09
N SER A 168 1.15 5.31 16.33
CA SER A 168 0.21 6.38 16.71
C SER A 168 0.70 7.81 16.44
N ASN A 169 2.03 7.97 16.32
CA ASN A 169 2.72 9.20 16.01
C ASN A 169 3.74 8.89 14.90
N ILE A 170 3.57 9.53 13.76
CA ILE A 170 4.39 9.38 12.57
C ILE A 170 5.07 10.71 12.30
N SER A 171 6.40 10.70 12.23
CA SER A 171 7.21 11.90 11.98
C SER A 171 7.80 11.85 10.59
N TYR A 172 7.60 12.93 9.83
CA TYR A 172 8.14 13.17 8.50
C TYR A 172 8.99 14.45 8.53
N PRO A 173 9.82 14.68 7.49
CA PRO A 173 10.47 15.98 7.32
C PRO A 173 9.42 17.09 7.23
N HIS A 174 9.43 18.04 8.17
CA HIS A 174 8.48 19.17 8.24
C HIS A 174 7.00 18.78 8.37
N ALA A 175 6.70 17.59 8.88
CA ALA A 175 5.32 17.18 9.12
C ALA A 175 5.23 16.12 10.22
N LYS A 176 4.13 16.15 10.95
CA LYS A 176 3.81 15.17 11.99
C LYS A 176 2.36 14.73 11.87
N ILE A 177 2.14 13.43 11.91
CA ILE A 177 0.82 12.82 11.89
C ILE A 177 0.59 12.13 13.23
N ASP A 178 -0.50 12.48 13.90
CA ASP A 178 -0.97 11.82 15.12
C ASP A 178 -2.40 11.30 14.90
N TYR A 179 -2.74 10.11 15.39
CA TYR A 179 -4.08 9.55 15.17
C TYR A 179 -4.60 8.67 16.32
N SER A 180 -5.92 8.46 16.32
CA SER A 180 -6.61 7.44 17.13
C SER A 180 -7.69 6.78 16.29
N LEU A 181 -7.70 5.44 16.23
CA LEU A 181 -8.79 4.64 15.69
C LEU A 181 -9.31 3.70 16.77
N PHE A 182 -10.62 3.74 17.00
CA PHE A 182 -11.33 2.90 17.95
C PHE A 182 -12.05 1.80 17.17
N LYS A 183 -11.89 0.56 17.64
CA LYS A 183 -12.62 -0.60 17.15
C LYS A 183 -13.32 -1.29 18.33
N ASP A 184 -14.52 -1.77 18.06
CA ASP A 184 -15.34 -2.57 18.97
C ASP A 184 -15.31 -4.07 18.61
N ASN A 185 -14.81 -4.39 17.42
CA ASN A 185 -14.59 -5.74 16.93
C ASN A 185 -13.09 -6.05 16.72
N ASP A 186 -12.78 -7.31 16.43
CA ASP A 186 -11.42 -7.78 16.19
C ASP A 186 -10.75 -7.12 14.99
N ILE A 187 -11.55 -6.84 13.95
CA ILE A 187 -11.18 -6.15 12.71
C ILE A 187 -11.75 -4.73 12.78
N SER A 188 -10.95 -3.73 12.40
CA SER A 188 -11.44 -2.36 12.27
C SER A 188 -12.07 -2.14 10.89
N ALA A 189 -13.24 -1.53 10.84
CA ALA A 189 -13.78 -1.02 9.58
C ALA A 189 -13.07 0.26 9.08
N TYR A 190 -12.20 0.83 9.90
CA TYR A 190 -11.51 2.09 9.62
C TYR A 190 -10.01 1.84 9.40
N PHE A 191 -9.47 2.57 8.43
CA PHE A 191 -8.06 2.45 8.06
C PHE A 191 -7.46 3.82 7.83
N ILE A 192 -6.18 3.94 8.16
CA ILE A 192 -5.39 5.12 7.84
C ILE A 192 -4.02 4.69 7.31
N ASP A 193 -3.48 5.48 6.40
CA ASP A 193 -2.07 5.38 6.02
C ASP A 193 -1.56 6.77 5.60
N SER A 194 -0.24 6.89 5.61
CA SER A 194 0.44 8.09 5.14
C SER A 194 1.84 7.76 4.64
N THR A 195 2.33 8.50 3.65
CA THR A 195 3.68 8.31 3.14
C THR A 195 4.22 9.55 2.44
N MET A 196 5.55 9.68 2.46
CA MET A 196 6.24 10.69 1.67
C MET A 196 6.28 10.28 0.20
N VAL A 197 6.01 11.24 -0.66
CA VAL A 197 6.05 11.09 -2.11
C VAL A 197 7.13 12.01 -2.66
N GLY A 198 8.29 11.41 -2.97
CA GLY A 198 9.52 12.17 -3.22
C GLY A 198 9.97 12.94 -1.97
N SER A 199 10.60 14.09 -2.18
CA SER A 199 11.08 14.98 -1.10
C SER A 199 10.13 16.12 -0.76
N GLU A 200 9.09 16.34 -1.57
CA GLU A 200 8.28 17.57 -1.51
C GLU A 200 6.81 17.33 -1.17
N HIS A 201 6.31 16.10 -1.31
CA HIS A 201 4.90 15.80 -1.10
C HIS A 201 4.70 14.81 0.03
N LEU A 202 3.63 15.03 0.80
CA LEU A 202 3.12 14.10 1.81
C LEU A 202 1.70 13.74 1.42
N ILE A 203 1.37 12.46 1.39
CA ILE A 203 -0.01 12.00 1.25
C ILE A 203 -0.46 11.32 2.54
N LEU A 204 -1.72 11.51 2.90
CA LEU A 204 -2.39 10.76 3.95
C LEU A 204 -3.86 10.52 3.58
N TYR A 205 -4.44 9.47 4.12
CA TYR A 205 -5.86 9.21 3.95
C TYR A 205 -6.44 8.49 5.16
N MET A 206 -7.75 8.66 5.33
CA MET A 206 -8.56 7.87 6.25
C MET A 206 -9.71 7.29 5.45
N ALA A 207 -9.94 5.99 5.60
CA ALA A 207 -10.95 5.21 4.92
C ALA A 207 -11.85 4.51 5.92
N HIS A 208 -13.11 4.31 5.55
CA HIS A 208 -14.12 3.54 6.25
C HIS A 208 -14.77 2.59 5.24
N PHE A 209 -14.66 1.29 5.52
CA PHE A 209 -15.09 0.21 4.65
C PHE A 209 -16.47 -0.30 5.03
N HIS A 210 -17.29 -0.58 4.01
CA HIS A 210 -18.59 -1.21 4.14
C HIS A 210 -18.66 -2.47 3.28
N PRO A 211 -19.28 -3.55 3.79
CA PRO A 211 -19.82 -3.67 5.16
C PRO A 211 -18.71 -3.84 6.21
N GLU A 212 -19.05 -3.54 7.47
CA GLU A 212 -18.14 -3.59 8.63
C GLU A 212 -17.91 -5.04 9.13
N ASP A 213 -17.49 -5.93 8.24
CA ASP A 213 -17.17 -7.33 8.53
C ASP A 213 -15.72 -7.69 8.13
N ASN A 214 -15.40 -8.99 8.02
CA ASN A 214 -14.07 -9.46 7.66
C ASN A 214 -13.57 -8.90 6.30
N ARG A 215 -14.49 -8.50 5.41
CA ARG A 215 -14.17 -7.84 4.13
C ARG A 215 -13.44 -6.52 4.30
N ALA A 216 -13.66 -5.82 5.42
CA ALA A 216 -12.95 -4.57 5.71
C ALA A 216 -11.43 -4.79 5.82
N ALA A 217 -10.98 -5.92 6.36
CA ALA A 217 -9.54 -6.23 6.43
C ALA A 217 -8.93 -6.38 5.02
N PHE A 218 -9.66 -6.98 4.08
CA PHE A 218 -9.24 -7.11 2.68
C PHE A 218 -9.27 -5.77 1.94
N GLY A 219 -10.33 -4.99 2.16
CA GLY A 219 -10.41 -3.62 1.66
C GLY A 219 -9.18 -2.79 2.08
N CYS A 220 -8.69 -2.94 3.32
CA CYS A 220 -7.47 -2.27 3.78
C CYS A 220 -6.23 -2.67 2.98
N VAL A 221 -6.05 -3.98 2.77
CA VAL A 221 -4.90 -4.53 2.02
C VAL A 221 -4.92 -4.04 0.57
N LEU A 222 -6.07 -4.16 -0.09
CA LEU A 222 -6.26 -3.72 -1.48
C LEU A 222 -6.04 -2.23 -1.62
N LEU A 223 -6.67 -1.42 -0.77
CA LEU A 223 -6.51 0.03 -0.79
C LEU A 223 -5.04 0.43 -0.67
N ARG A 224 -4.31 -0.17 0.29
CA ARG A 224 -2.88 0.09 0.46
C ARG A 224 -2.06 -0.37 -0.74
N SER A 225 -2.35 -1.54 -1.29
CA SER A 225 -1.68 -2.07 -2.49
C SER A 225 -1.83 -1.12 -3.68
N PHE A 226 -3.06 -0.68 -3.98
CA PHE A 226 -3.35 0.26 -5.06
C PHE A 226 -2.64 1.61 -4.87
N VAL A 227 -2.59 2.13 -3.64
CA VAL A 227 -1.83 3.35 -3.34
C VAL A 227 -0.34 3.14 -3.57
N ASN A 228 0.23 2.03 -3.11
CA ASN A 228 1.62 1.70 -3.30
C ASN A 228 2.01 1.51 -4.77
N GLN A 229 1.11 0.98 -5.61
CA GLN A 229 1.34 0.89 -7.06
C GLN A 229 1.54 2.30 -7.66
N LYS A 230 0.70 3.27 -7.30
CA LYS A 230 0.87 4.66 -7.77
C LYS A 230 2.10 5.34 -7.18
N LEU A 231 2.52 4.97 -5.97
CA LEU A 231 3.77 5.44 -5.38
C LEU A 231 4.98 4.96 -6.20
N LYS A 232 4.99 3.69 -6.60
CA LYS A 232 6.06 3.11 -7.45
C LYS A 232 6.14 3.82 -8.79
N LEU A 233 5.00 3.98 -9.47
CA LEU A 233 4.95 4.70 -10.75
C LEU A 233 5.41 6.16 -10.62
N PHE A 234 5.12 6.82 -9.49
CA PHE A 234 5.65 8.17 -9.22
C PHE A 234 7.16 8.18 -9.07
N ARG A 235 7.72 7.23 -8.29
CA ARG A 235 9.18 7.12 -8.08
C ARG A 235 9.94 6.89 -9.40
N ASN A 236 9.31 6.20 -10.34
CA ASN A 236 9.88 5.94 -11.66
C ASN A 236 9.63 7.08 -12.67
N GLY A 237 8.96 8.17 -12.25
CA GLY A 237 8.67 9.33 -13.12
C GLY A 237 7.54 9.10 -14.13
N LEU A 238 6.74 8.05 -13.94
CA LEU A 238 5.75 7.58 -14.91
C LEU A 238 4.34 8.12 -14.60
N SER A 239 4.05 8.42 -13.35
CA SER A 239 2.72 8.91 -12.97
C SER A 239 2.77 9.94 -11.88
N LYS A 240 1.92 10.98 -11.99
CA LYS A 240 1.67 11.95 -10.92
C LYS A 240 0.38 11.68 -10.15
N THR A 241 -0.35 10.60 -10.49
CA THR A 241 -1.68 10.31 -9.95
C THR A 241 -1.71 10.30 -8.41
N ILE A 242 -0.69 9.77 -7.75
CA ILE A 242 -0.66 9.70 -6.28
C ILE A 242 -0.69 11.08 -5.60
N ILE A 243 -0.15 12.14 -6.23
CA ILE A 243 -0.18 13.50 -5.68
C ILE A 243 -1.39 14.31 -6.17
N GLU A 244 -2.26 13.73 -6.99
CA GLU A 244 -3.43 14.35 -7.62
C GLU A 244 -4.72 13.73 -7.04
N PRO A 245 -5.32 14.31 -5.98
CA PRO A 245 -6.40 13.67 -5.24
C PRO A 245 -7.62 13.24 -6.08
N PHE A 246 -8.00 14.01 -7.11
CA PHE A 246 -9.07 13.60 -8.05
C PHE A 246 -8.72 12.28 -8.73
N ASN A 247 -7.58 12.27 -9.43
CA ASN A 247 -7.14 11.13 -10.23
C ASN A 247 -6.91 9.92 -9.33
N MET A 248 -6.41 10.14 -8.11
CA MET A 248 -6.21 9.07 -7.15
C MET A 248 -7.52 8.42 -6.74
N LEU A 249 -8.54 9.19 -6.33
CA LEU A 249 -9.82 8.59 -5.96
C LEU A 249 -10.55 7.95 -7.15
N SER A 250 -10.46 8.51 -8.36
CA SER A 250 -11.00 7.87 -9.57
C SER A 250 -10.33 6.53 -9.86
N TYR A 251 -9.00 6.46 -9.77
CA TYR A 251 -8.26 5.21 -9.90
C TYR A 251 -8.66 4.20 -8.81
N LEU A 252 -8.76 4.63 -7.56
CA LEU A 252 -9.18 3.75 -6.46
C LEU A 252 -10.60 3.23 -6.67
N ASN A 253 -11.55 4.06 -7.12
CA ASN A 253 -12.90 3.59 -7.43
C ASN A 253 -12.89 2.51 -8.51
N GLU A 254 -12.19 2.75 -9.63
CA GLU A 254 -12.10 1.79 -10.73
C GLU A 254 -11.54 0.44 -10.24
N ARG A 255 -10.49 0.47 -9.41
CA ARG A 255 -9.87 -0.74 -8.87
C ARG A 255 -10.76 -1.46 -7.85
N MET A 256 -11.44 -0.72 -6.98
CA MET A 256 -12.39 -1.31 -6.03
C MET A 256 -13.57 -1.98 -6.76
N VAL A 257 -14.13 -1.35 -7.80
CA VAL A 257 -15.19 -1.95 -8.62
C VAL A 257 -14.71 -3.22 -9.31
N LYS A 258 -13.52 -3.19 -9.92
CA LYS A 258 -12.94 -4.34 -10.61
C LYS A 258 -12.57 -5.50 -9.68
N SER A 259 -12.40 -5.26 -8.38
CA SER A 259 -12.09 -6.32 -7.41
C SER A 259 -13.21 -7.36 -7.27
N GLY A 260 -14.46 -6.98 -7.52
CA GLY A 260 -15.62 -7.88 -7.38
C GLY A 260 -16.00 -8.23 -5.94
N LEU A 261 -15.34 -7.65 -4.93
CA LEU A 261 -15.56 -7.96 -3.51
C LEU A 261 -16.80 -7.31 -2.87
N ASP A 262 -17.55 -6.49 -3.63
CA ASP A 262 -18.72 -5.74 -3.14
C ASP A 262 -18.40 -4.92 -1.88
N ILE A 263 -17.24 -4.25 -1.89
CA ILE A 263 -16.75 -3.37 -0.82
C ILE A 263 -16.93 -1.91 -1.24
N TYR A 264 -17.59 -1.13 -0.40
CA TYR A 264 -17.77 0.31 -0.56
C TYR A 264 -16.90 1.08 0.43
N VAL A 265 -16.40 2.25 0.04
CA VAL A 265 -15.45 3.01 0.86
C VAL A 265 -15.82 4.48 0.95
N ASP A 266 -16.05 4.97 2.17
CA ASP A 266 -15.92 6.39 2.48
C ASP A 266 -14.44 6.71 2.69
N ILE A 267 -13.88 7.69 1.98
CA ILE A 267 -12.47 8.03 2.09
C ILE A 267 -12.26 9.54 1.97
N ILE A 268 -11.35 10.07 2.79
CA ILE A 268 -10.76 11.38 2.58
C ILE A 268 -9.29 11.18 2.28
N TYR A 269 -8.86 11.67 1.12
CA TYR A 269 -7.50 11.61 0.62
C TYR A 269 -6.91 13.02 0.55
N ILE A 270 -5.74 13.20 1.16
CA ILE A 270 -5.06 14.49 1.23
C ILE A 270 -3.67 14.35 0.63
N SER A 271 -3.33 15.24 -0.30
CA SER A 271 -2.00 15.42 -0.86
C SER A 271 -1.50 16.83 -0.53
N ILE A 272 -0.30 16.95 0.02
CA ILE A 272 0.27 18.24 0.43
C ILE A 272 1.64 18.43 -0.17
N GLU A 273 1.82 19.54 -0.87
CA GLU A 273 3.12 20.07 -1.28
C GLU A 273 3.73 20.84 -0.10
N LEU A 274 4.73 20.25 0.55
CA LEU A 274 5.36 20.77 1.77
C LEU A 274 6.15 22.07 1.54
N THR A 275 6.67 22.29 0.33
CA THR A 275 7.43 23.50 0.00
C THR A 275 6.55 24.75 -0.11
N LYS A 276 5.28 24.56 -0.51
CA LYS A 276 4.30 25.65 -0.70
C LYS A 276 3.15 25.61 0.31
N PHE A 277 3.13 24.63 1.21
CA PHE A 277 2.04 24.37 2.14
C PHE A 277 0.67 24.26 1.44
N ARG A 278 0.64 23.70 0.22
CA ARG A 278 -0.59 23.57 -0.57
C ARG A 278 -1.18 22.18 -0.39
N ALA A 279 -2.41 22.12 0.11
CA ALA A 279 -3.17 20.91 0.28
C ALA A 279 -4.23 20.76 -0.83
N GLY A 280 -4.24 19.60 -1.47
CA GLY A 280 -5.39 19.08 -2.22
C GLY A 280 -6.10 18.04 -1.38
N ILE A 281 -7.40 18.22 -1.18
CA ILE A 281 -8.25 17.36 -0.36
C ILE A 281 -9.33 16.81 -1.28
N ALA A 282 -9.47 15.50 -1.35
CA ALA A 282 -10.56 14.84 -2.05
C ALA A 282 -11.35 13.94 -1.10
N GLN A 283 -12.66 13.87 -1.31
CA GLN A 283 -13.57 13.05 -0.54
C GLN A 283 -14.41 12.17 -1.46
N ALA A 284 -14.57 10.91 -1.04
CA ALA A 284 -15.60 9.97 -1.49
C ALA A 284 -16.44 9.59 -0.27
N GLY A 285 -17.75 9.49 -0.46
CA GLY A 285 -18.68 9.11 0.59
C GLY A 285 -18.99 10.23 1.59
N GLN A 286 -19.70 9.85 2.65
CA GLN A 286 -20.27 10.72 3.67
C GLN A 286 -19.90 10.32 5.10
N GLY A 287 -19.23 9.17 5.31
CA GLY A 287 -18.87 8.68 6.65
C GLY A 287 -17.82 9.52 7.39
N LEU A 288 -16.98 10.26 6.64
CA LEU A 288 -15.86 11.03 7.17
C LEU A 288 -15.99 12.52 6.88
N ARG A 289 -15.32 13.36 7.69
CA ARG A 289 -15.28 14.80 7.45
C ARG A 289 -13.88 15.37 7.69
N CYS A 290 -13.48 16.30 6.81
CA CYS A 290 -12.23 17.03 6.95
C CYS A 290 -12.46 18.33 7.74
N TYR A 291 -11.52 18.68 8.61
CA TYR A 291 -11.55 19.86 9.45
C TYR A 291 -10.23 20.60 9.38
N LEU A 292 -10.33 21.92 9.54
CA LEU A 292 -9.23 22.78 9.86
C LEU A 292 -9.18 23.01 11.37
N ARG A 293 -8.02 22.80 11.98
CA ARG A 293 -7.76 23.14 13.36
C ARG A 293 -6.78 24.30 13.45
N ASN A 294 -7.10 25.30 14.25
CA ASN A 294 -6.26 26.45 14.55
C ASN A 294 -6.45 26.87 16.02
N ASN A 295 -5.97 28.06 16.39
CA ASN A 295 -6.10 28.58 17.77
C ASN A 295 -7.55 28.88 18.19
N GLU A 296 -8.46 29.07 17.24
CA GLU A 296 -9.88 29.37 17.50
C GLU A 296 -10.71 28.09 17.69
N GLY A 297 -10.19 26.93 17.26
CA GLY A 297 -10.84 25.64 17.46
C GLY A 297 -10.77 24.76 16.22
N LEU A 298 -11.86 24.02 15.98
CA LEU A 298 -12.01 23.05 14.89
C LEU A 298 -13.16 23.47 13.99
N SER A 299 -12.87 23.79 12.74
CA SER A 299 -13.86 24.24 11.74
C SER A 299 -13.97 23.21 10.61
N PRO A 300 -15.19 22.76 10.23
CA PRO A 300 -15.34 21.82 9.13
C PRO A 300 -14.97 22.47 7.79
N LEU A 301 -14.34 21.70 6.91
CA LEU A 301 -14.15 22.09 5.52
C LEU A 301 -15.39 21.76 4.71
N ALA A 302 -15.86 22.72 3.92
CA ALA A 302 -17.03 22.57 3.08
C ALA A 302 -16.67 21.77 1.82
N LEU A 303 -16.84 20.45 1.88
CA LEU A 303 -16.78 19.55 0.74
C LEU A 303 -18.21 19.09 0.41
N PRO A 304 -18.65 19.16 -0.86
CA PRO A 304 -19.94 18.60 -1.25
C PRO A 304 -20.04 17.11 -0.90
N GLU A 305 -21.26 16.61 -0.76
CA GLU A 305 -21.46 15.17 -0.64
C GLU A 305 -21.08 14.46 -1.95
N SER A 306 -20.53 13.26 -1.81
CA SER A 306 -20.09 12.41 -2.93
C SER A 306 -20.45 10.97 -2.62
N LEU A 307 -20.60 10.15 -3.67
CA LEU A 307 -20.81 8.72 -3.51
C LEU A 307 -19.58 8.04 -2.91
N GLN A 308 -19.74 6.84 -2.33
CA GLN A 308 -18.63 6.01 -1.84
C GLN A 308 -17.86 5.38 -3.02
N LEU A 309 -16.56 5.12 -2.85
CA LEU A 309 -15.82 4.30 -3.82
C LEU A 309 -16.44 2.88 -3.87
N GLY A 310 -16.20 2.17 -4.98
CA GLY A 310 -16.75 0.84 -5.22
C GLY A 310 -18.02 0.84 -6.07
N ILE A 311 -18.40 1.98 -6.66
CA ILE A 311 -19.62 2.14 -7.48
C ILE A 311 -19.25 2.26 -8.96
N LEU A 312 -19.91 1.50 -9.84
CA LEU A 312 -19.67 1.48 -11.30
C LEU A 312 -19.82 2.87 -11.95
N ASP A 313 -20.86 3.62 -11.56
CA ASP A 313 -21.15 4.97 -12.04
C ASP A 313 -20.90 6.04 -10.95
N TRP A 314 -19.77 5.93 -10.27
CA TRP A 314 -19.44 6.71 -9.06
C TRP A 314 -19.50 8.24 -9.23
N GLY A 315 -19.30 8.76 -10.44
CA GLY A 315 -19.28 10.19 -10.71
C GLY A 315 -17.95 10.85 -10.35
N LYS A 316 -17.99 12.06 -9.78
CA LYS A 316 -16.79 12.84 -9.42
C LYS A 316 -16.65 12.96 -7.89
N PRO A 317 -15.43 12.80 -7.34
CA PRO A 317 -15.18 13.15 -5.95
C PRO A 317 -15.36 14.63 -5.68
N SER A 318 -15.65 14.93 -4.43
CA SER A 318 -15.63 16.29 -3.91
C SER A 318 -14.20 16.72 -3.63
N ILE A 319 -13.80 17.89 -4.13
CA ILE A 319 -12.42 18.38 -4.03
C ILE A 319 -12.36 19.80 -3.54
N GLN A 320 -11.35 20.05 -2.73
CA GLN A 320 -10.95 21.39 -2.32
C GLN A 320 -9.42 21.52 -2.37
N PHE A 321 -8.95 22.67 -2.84
CA PHE A 321 -7.55 23.06 -2.74
C PHE A 321 -7.41 24.24 -1.81
N ARG A 322 -6.32 24.29 -1.05
CA ARG A 322 -6.02 25.43 -0.18
C ARG A 322 -4.54 25.53 0.13
N THR A 323 -4.11 26.72 0.52
CA THR A 323 -2.83 26.93 1.20
C THR A 323 -3.06 26.91 2.70
N LEU A 324 -2.20 26.22 3.43
CA LEU A 324 -2.23 26.17 4.89
C LEU A 324 -1.41 27.31 5.45
N MET A 325 -1.99 28.03 6.41
CA MET A 325 -1.31 29.08 7.15
C MET A 325 -0.46 28.48 8.28
N PRO A 326 0.60 29.19 8.74
CA PRO A 326 1.37 28.74 9.88
C PRO A 326 0.49 28.47 11.11
N GLY A 327 0.65 27.29 11.71
CA GLY A 327 -0.14 26.83 12.87
C GLY A 327 -1.48 26.18 12.52
N GLU A 328 -1.92 26.23 11.26
CA GLU A 328 -3.08 25.45 10.81
C GLU A 328 -2.74 23.96 10.72
N GLN A 329 -3.72 23.14 11.10
CA GLN A 329 -3.62 21.69 11.09
C GLN A 329 -4.81 21.13 10.32
N LEU A 330 -4.57 20.09 9.52
CA LEU A 330 -5.64 19.35 8.85
C LEU A 330 -6.00 18.13 9.68
N CYS A 331 -7.30 17.93 9.89
CA CYS A 331 -7.80 16.77 10.62
C CYS A 331 -8.85 16.04 9.78
N ILE A 332 -8.87 14.72 9.84
CA ILE A 332 -9.98 13.90 9.37
C ILE A 332 -10.58 13.23 10.60
N ALA A 333 -11.91 13.24 10.71
CA ALA A 333 -12.60 12.56 11.81
C ALA A 333 -13.95 11.99 11.34
N THR A 334 -14.42 10.96 12.03
CA THR A 334 -15.80 10.50 11.84
C THR A 334 -16.80 11.52 12.44
N HIS A 335 -18.08 11.29 12.20
CA HIS A 335 -19.14 12.20 12.64
C HIS A 335 -19.38 12.18 14.16
N ASP A 336 -18.82 11.20 14.87
CA ASP A 336 -19.05 11.01 16.30
C ASP A 336 -18.54 12.21 17.14
N PRO A 337 -19.39 12.80 18.01
CA PRO A 337 -18.99 13.91 18.87
C PRO A 337 -17.85 13.58 19.84
N LEU A 338 -17.76 12.34 20.32
CA LEU A 338 -16.72 11.89 21.24
C LEU A 338 -15.35 11.92 20.54
N HIS A 339 -15.26 11.50 19.29
CA HIS A 339 -14.02 11.56 18.50
C HIS A 339 -13.53 13.00 18.35
N LYS A 340 -14.42 13.94 18.04
CA LYS A 340 -14.05 15.38 17.96
C LYS A 340 -13.56 15.93 19.30
N ARG A 341 -14.20 15.53 20.40
CA ARG A 341 -13.79 15.93 21.76
C ARG A 341 -12.39 15.41 22.08
N LEU A 342 -12.11 14.13 21.78
CA LEU A 342 -10.81 13.50 22.02
C LEU A 342 -9.70 14.11 21.13
N LEU A 343 -10.01 14.44 19.88
CA LEU A 343 -9.12 15.18 18.98
C LEU A 343 -8.75 16.55 19.57
N LEU A 344 -9.73 17.33 20.03
CA LEU A 344 -9.50 18.63 20.66
C LEU A 344 -8.66 18.53 21.94
N GLN A 345 -8.78 17.43 22.68
CA GLN A 345 -8.00 17.12 23.88
C GLN A 345 -6.60 16.56 23.58
N ASN A 346 -6.19 16.44 22.32
CA ASN A 346 -4.91 15.87 21.89
C ASN A 346 -4.67 14.42 22.36
N GLN A 347 -5.72 13.60 22.42
CA GLN A 347 -5.61 12.20 22.83
C GLN A 347 -5.36 11.28 21.62
N PHE A 348 -4.09 11.11 21.26
CA PHE A 348 -3.66 10.25 20.17
C PHE A 348 -3.08 8.93 20.70
N LYS A 349 -3.74 7.81 20.38
CA LYS A 349 -3.45 6.48 20.95
C LYS A 349 -3.16 5.43 19.87
N GLY A 350 -3.27 5.76 18.59
CA GLY A 350 -3.17 4.79 17.49
C GLY A 350 -4.41 3.89 17.42
N LEU A 351 -4.24 2.64 17.01
CA LEU A 351 -5.33 1.67 17.01
C LEU A 351 -5.63 1.16 18.43
N VAL A 352 -6.87 1.31 18.89
CA VAL A 352 -7.32 0.93 20.23
C VAL A 352 -8.59 0.07 20.14
N TYR A 353 -8.61 -1.04 20.87
CA TYR A 353 -9.84 -1.79 21.13
C TYR A 353 -10.53 -1.22 22.37
N ASP A 354 -11.70 -0.59 22.20
CA ASP A 354 -12.47 -0.01 23.30
C ASP A 354 -13.96 -0.02 22.97
N VAL A 355 -14.71 -0.93 23.59
CA VAL A 355 -16.15 -1.10 23.39
C VAL A 355 -17.00 0.05 23.95
N ASN A 356 -16.41 0.97 24.72
CA ASN A 356 -17.11 2.14 25.27
C ASN A 356 -17.04 3.35 24.34
N ILE A 357 -16.22 3.29 23.30
CA ILE A 357 -16.06 4.34 22.29
C ILE A 357 -16.57 3.78 20.96
N PRO A 358 -17.49 4.46 20.27
CA PRO A 358 -18.00 4.00 18.97
C PRO A 358 -16.86 3.77 17.97
N ALA A 359 -17.00 2.75 17.12
CA ALA A 359 -16.02 2.49 16.07
C ALA A 359 -15.80 3.71 15.18
N GLY A 360 -14.55 3.99 14.85
CA GLY A 360 -14.18 5.19 14.09
C GLY A 360 -12.92 5.84 14.62
N GLY A 361 -12.82 7.16 14.52
CA GLY A 361 -11.70 7.89 15.10
C GLY A 361 -11.36 9.16 14.35
N PHE A 362 -10.08 9.52 14.42
CA PHE A 362 -9.55 10.76 13.87
C PHE A 362 -8.04 10.68 13.61
N ILE A 363 -7.59 11.47 12.65
CA ILE A 363 -6.19 11.68 12.29
C ILE A 363 -5.94 13.19 12.18
N GLN A 364 -4.77 13.62 12.61
CA GLN A 364 -4.33 15.00 12.57
C GLN A 364 -2.96 15.10 11.88
N LEU A 365 -2.85 16.01 10.92
CA LEU A 365 -1.60 16.46 10.34
C LEU A 365 -1.23 17.84 10.87
N ARG A 366 0.03 17.97 11.31
CA ARG A 366 0.70 19.21 11.67
C ARG A 366 1.91 19.40 10.75
N LEU A 367 2.08 20.61 10.21
CA LEU A 367 3.24 21.01 9.40
C LEU A 367 4.25 21.81 10.24
#